data_AF-A0A7G6ABY5-F1
#
_entry.id   AF-A0A7G6ABY5-F1
#
_cell.length_a   1.000
_cell.length_b   1.000
_cell.length_c   1.000
_cell.angle_alpha   90.00
_cell.angle_beta   90.00
_cell.angle_gamma   90.00
#
_symmetry.space_group_name_H-M   'P 1'
#
loop_
_entity.id
_entity.type
_entity.pdbx_description
1 polymer ?
#
loop_
_entity_poly.entity_id
_entity_poly.type
_entity_poly.pdbx_seq_one_letter_code
_entity_poly.pdbx_strand_id
1 'polypeptide(L)'
;MNKLCALILVFAVMLNASAGEPASQAGGQKSCTIGPTEKTFGKTKWLVYGCDDATMAVIVSAAGNPAGPFYFAVYREAGRYRIVGEGTGSKTASGAALKDLQALSDTALDGLVREAARPKP
;
A
#
# COMPACT_ATOMS: atom_id res chain seq x y z
N MET A 1 70.79 0.83 24.97
CA MET A 1 70.99 2.29 25.08
C MET A 1 70.71 2.92 23.72
N ASN A 2 69.63 3.69 23.59
CA ASN A 2 69.52 4.92 22.78
C ASN A 2 68.04 5.31 22.66
N LYS A 3 67.64 6.38 23.36
CA LYS A 3 67.56 7.76 22.87
C LYS A 3 66.30 7.99 22.03
N LEU A 4 65.27 8.37 22.79
CA LEU A 4 64.23 9.35 22.48
C LEU A 4 64.45 10.11 21.16
N CYS A 5 63.60 9.84 20.16
CA CYS A 5 63.28 10.81 19.12
C CYS A 5 61.82 11.20 19.33
N ALA A 6 61.65 12.51 19.49
CA ALA A 6 60.40 13.18 19.72
C ALA A 6 59.54 13.20 18.46
N LEU A 7 58.29 13.64 18.67
CA LEU A 7 57.44 14.30 17.68
C LEU A 7 56.92 13.42 16.53
N ILE A 8 55.62 13.14 16.54
CA ILE A 8 54.62 13.93 15.81
C ILE A 8 53.23 13.38 16.22
N LEU A 9 52.45 14.24 16.86
CA LEU A 9 51.00 14.11 16.99
C LEU A 9 50.39 14.16 15.58
N VAL A 10 50.02 13.01 15.01
CA VAL A 10 49.05 12.97 13.92
C VAL A 10 47.71 12.60 14.53
N PHE A 11 46.97 13.61 14.98
CA PHE A 11 45.55 13.50 15.26
C PHE A 11 44.84 13.36 13.91
N ALA A 12 44.80 12.13 13.37
CA ALA A 12 44.02 11.82 12.19
C ALA A 12 42.54 11.84 12.58
N VAL A 13 41.93 13.02 12.44
CA VAL A 13 40.48 13.18 12.48
C VAL A 13 39.92 12.42 11.28
N MET A 14 39.52 11.16 11.49
CA MET A 14 38.71 10.46 10.52
C MET A 14 37.35 11.15 10.49
N LEU A 15 37.14 12.04 9.51
CA LEU A 15 35.80 12.40 9.09
C LEU A 15 35.15 11.11 8.58
N ASN A 16 34.35 10.47 9.44
CA ASN A 16 33.33 9.54 8.98
C ASN A 16 32.35 10.37 8.15
N ALA A 17 32.61 10.45 6.85
CA ALA A 17 31.60 10.81 5.88
C ALA A 17 30.54 9.71 5.95
N SER A 18 29.49 9.94 6.75
CA SER A 18 28.23 9.25 6.60
C SER A 18 27.78 9.55 5.17
N ALA A 19 28.17 8.70 4.23
CA ALA A 19 27.52 8.64 2.94
C ALA A 19 26.07 8.31 3.28
N GLY A 20 25.22 9.34 3.28
CA GLY A 20 23.79 9.14 3.36
C GLY A 20 23.45 8.18 2.25
N GLU A 21 23.12 6.94 2.61
CA GLU A 21 22.46 6.03 1.69
C GLU A 21 21.33 6.84 1.08
N PRO A 22 21.25 6.96 -0.26
CA PRO A 22 20.05 7.52 -0.84
C PRO A 22 18.92 6.65 -0.30
N ALA A 23 18.06 7.25 0.52
CA ALA A 23 16.84 6.62 0.96
C ALA A 23 16.18 6.15 -0.33
N SER A 24 16.23 4.84 -0.57
CA SER A 24 15.59 4.23 -1.72
C SER A 24 14.12 4.53 -1.50
N GLN A 25 13.65 5.60 -2.14
CA GLN A 25 12.25 5.96 -2.22
C GLN A 25 11.60 4.84 -3.02
N ALA A 26 11.33 3.72 -2.35
CA ALA A 26 10.40 2.71 -2.80
C ALA A 26 9.01 3.35 -2.74
N GLY A 27 8.74 4.25 -3.68
CA GLY A 27 7.65 5.19 -3.57
C GLY A 27 7.45 6.00 -4.83
N GLY A 28 7.60 5.38 -6.01
CA GLY A 28 6.95 5.92 -7.19
C GLY A 28 5.44 6.02 -6.92
N GLN A 29 4.82 7.15 -7.26
CA GLN A 29 3.37 7.30 -7.18
C GLN A 29 2.72 6.23 -8.04
N LYS A 30 2.04 5.27 -7.39
CA LYS A 30 1.40 4.13 -8.08
C LYS A 30 0.13 4.60 -8.76
N SER A 31 -0.07 4.22 -10.03
CA SER A 31 -1.30 4.54 -10.75
C SER A 31 -2.35 3.45 -10.54
N CYS A 32 -3.35 3.73 -9.70
CA CYS A 32 -4.42 2.79 -9.36
C CYS A 32 -5.69 3.05 -10.18
N THR A 33 -5.53 3.11 -11.50
CA THR A 33 -6.59 3.45 -12.46
C THR A 33 -7.00 2.29 -13.36
N ILE A 34 -6.42 1.10 -13.20
CA ILE A 34 -6.77 -0.07 -14.03
C ILE A 34 -8.12 -0.63 -13.58
N GLY A 35 -9.07 -0.77 -14.50
CA GLY A 35 -10.43 -1.25 -14.21
C GLY A 35 -11.52 -0.29 -14.72
N PRO A 36 -12.73 -0.29 -14.12
CA PRO A 36 -13.10 -1.04 -12.92
C PRO A 36 -13.40 -2.52 -13.18
N THR A 37 -13.35 -3.32 -12.12
CA THR A 37 -14.06 -4.60 -12.01
C THR A 37 -15.23 -4.40 -11.05
N GLU A 38 -16.46 -4.68 -11.49
CA GLU A 38 -17.60 -4.66 -10.57
C GLU A 38 -17.55 -5.87 -9.62
N LYS A 39 -17.74 -5.62 -8.33
CA LYS A 39 -17.92 -6.63 -7.29
C LYS A 39 -19.08 -6.25 -6.38
N THR A 40 -19.53 -7.23 -5.59
CA THR A 40 -20.57 -7.02 -4.59
C THR A 40 -20.02 -7.37 -3.21
N PHE A 41 -20.11 -6.42 -2.28
CA PHE A 41 -19.74 -6.60 -0.87
C PHE A 41 -20.79 -5.91 0.00
N GLY A 42 -21.17 -6.52 1.12
CA GLY A 42 -22.23 -6.03 2.00
C GLY A 42 -23.56 -5.85 1.25
N LYS A 43 -23.83 -6.71 0.25
CA LYS A 43 -25.00 -6.64 -0.64
C LYS A 43 -25.11 -5.36 -1.50
N THR A 44 -24.04 -4.59 -1.63
CA THR A 44 -23.98 -3.36 -2.44
C THR A 44 -22.90 -3.48 -3.52
N LYS A 45 -23.05 -2.73 -4.62
CA LYS A 45 -22.08 -2.74 -5.72
C LYS A 45 -20.86 -1.86 -5.41
N TRP A 46 -19.68 -2.33 -5.80
CA TRP A 46 -18.41 -1.64 -5.66
C TRP A 46 -17.60 -1.73 -6.95
N LEU A 47 -16.79 -0.71 -7.21
CA LEU A 47 -15.88 -0.61 -8.33
C LEU A 47 -14.46 -0.86 -7.84
N VAL A 48 -13.84 -1.93 -8.31
CA VAL A 48 -12.47 -2.30 -7.93
C VAL A 48 -11.48 -1.86 -9.00
N TYR A 49 -10.54 -1.01 -8.61
CA TYR A 49 -9.44 -0.53 -9.46
C TYR A 49 -8.12 -1.11 -8.96
N GLY A 50 -7.29 -1.65 -9.85
CA GLY A 50 -5.96 -2.14 -9.53
C GLY A 50 -4.87 -1.12 -9.86
N CYS A 51 -3.74 -1.24 -9.18
CA CYS A 51 -2.52 -0.52 -9.53
C CYS A 51 -1.68 -1.30 -10.55
N ASP A 52 -0.89 -0.57 -11.33
CA ASP A 52 0.04 -1.09 -12.35
C ASP A 52 1.02 -2.17 -11.84
N ASP A 53 1.44 -2.09 -10.58
CA ASP A 53 2.33 -3.08 -9.96
C ASP A 53 1.61 -4.30 -9.35
N ALA A 54 0.28 -4.35 -9.45
CA ALA A 54 -0.57 -5.40 -8.89
C ALA A 54 -0.33 -5.68 -7.39
N THR A 55 0.10 -4.69 -6.61
CA THR A 55 0.31 -4.81 -5.15
C THR A 55 -0.84 -4.27 -4.31
N MET A 56 -1.72 -3.48 -4.93
CA MET A 56 -2.82 -2.79 -4.29
C MET A 56 -4.06 -2.75 -5.19
N ALA A 57 -5.23 -2.71 -4.56
CA ALA A 57 -6.48 -2.32 -5.19
C ALA A 57 -7.22 -1.26 -4.36
N VAL A 58 -7.92 -0.37 -5.06
CA VAL A 58 -8.84 0.63 -4.49
C VAL A 58 -10.27 0.21 -4.85
N ILE A 59 -11.13 0.06 -3.85
CA ILE A 59 -12.51 -0.39 -3.97
C ILE A 59 -13.41 0.79 -3.67
N VAL A 60 -14.01 1.39 -4.69
CA VAL A 60 -14.81 2.63 -4.60
C VAL A 60 -16.30 2.28 -4.57
N SER A 61 -17.07 2.99 -3.74
CA SER A 61 -18.53 2.88 -3.71
C SER A 61 -19.12 3.18 -5.09
N ALA A 62 -19.87 2.24 -5.69
CA ALA A 62 -20.52 2.48 -6.97
C ALA A 62 -21.69 3.49 -6.84
N ALA A 63 -22.19 4.00 -7.97
CA ALA A 63 -23.37 4.86 -7.98
C ALA A 63 -24.56 4.19 -7.27
N GLY A 64 -25.23 4.94 -6.39
CA GLY A 64 -26.35 4.44 -5.58
C GLY A 64 -25.96 3.57 -4.38
N ASN A 65 -24.66 3.31 -4.16
CA ASN A 65 -24.21 2.62 -2.96
C ASN A 65 -24.38 3.54 -1.73
N PRO A 66 -25.12 3.14 -0.67
CA PRO A 66 -25.33 3.96 0.52
C PRO A 66 -24.05 4.29 1.30
N ALA A 67 -22.97 3.54 1.09
CA ALA A 67 -21.66 3.87 1.65
C ALA A 67 -21.05 5.12 0.98
N GLY A 68 -21.50 5.51 -0.21
CA GLY A 68 -20.93 6.63 -0.95
C GLY A 68 -21.11 7.99 -0.26
N PRO A 69 -20.10 8.86 -0.28
CA PRO A 69 -18.76 8.66 -0.85
C PRO A 69 -17.84 7.88 0.11
N PHE A 70 -17.31 6.74 -0.34
CA PHE A 70 -16.40 5.89 0.45
C PHE A 70 -15.55 4.99 -0.44
N TYR A 71 -14.33 4.68 0.00
CA TYR A 71 -13.48 3.66 -0.62
C TYR A 71 -12.76 2.81 0.42
N PHE A 72 -12.35 1.61 0.00
CA PHE A 72 -11.35 0.80 0.70
C PHE A 72 -10.05 0.75 -0.11
N ALA A 73 -8.91 0.72 0.56
CA ALA A 73 -7.64 0.31 -0.02
C ALA A 73 -7.24 -1.06 0.55
N VAL A 74 -6.90 -1.98 -0.35
CA VAL A 74 -6.45 -3.35 -0.03
C VAL A 74 -5.02 -3.50 -0.53
N TYR A 75 -4.09 -3.79 0.37
CA TYR A 75 -2.65 -3.88 0.05
C TYR A 75 -1.92 -4.80 1.01
N ARG A 76 -0.73 -5.27 0.63
CA ARG A 76 0.13 -6.05 1.52
C ARG A 76 0.96 -5.14 2.43
N GLU A 77 1.01 -5.48 3.72
CA GLU A 77 1.90 -4.89 4.71
C GLU A 77 2.41 -5.99 5.65
N ALA A 78 3.73 -6.04 5.89
CA ALA A 78 4.36 -7.05 6.76
C ALA A 78 3.91 -8.50 6.46
N GLY A 79 3.76 -8.84 5.18
CA GLY A 79 3.41 -10.19 4.72
C GLY A 79 1.91 -10.53 4.76
N ARG A 80 1.04 -9.65 5.25
CA ARG A 80 -0.42 -9.88 5.35
C ARG A 80 -1.19 -8.81 4.58
N TYR A 81 -2.42 -9.10 4.18
CA TYR A 81 -3.28 -8.06 3.61
C TYR A 81 -3.83 -7.13 4.70
N ARG A 82 -3.78 -5.84 4.43
CA ARG A 82 -4.45 -4.76 5.15
C ARG A 82 -5.62 -4.26 4.33
N ILE A 83 -6.68 -3.88 5.03
CA ILE A 83 -7.84 -3.19 4.47
C ILE A 83 -8.04 -1.93 5.31
N VAL A 84 -7.95 -0.77 4.67
CA VAL A 84 -8.26 0.53 5.27
C VAL A 84 -9.43 1.15 4.52
N GLY A 85 -10.31 1.84 5.22
CA GLY A 85 -11.50 2.45 4.62
C GLY A 85 -11.64 3.90 5.01
N GLU A 86 -12.04 4.74 4.08
CA GLU A 86 -12.26 6.17 4.28
C GLU A 86 -13.50 6.65 3.52
N GLY A 87 -14.29 7.51 4.16
CA GLY A 87 -15.48 8.11 3.56
C GLY A 87 -16.48 8.60 4.60
N THR A 88 -17.56 9.22 4.10
CA THR A 88 -18.56 9.91 4.94
C THR A 88 -19.98 9.38 4.77
N GLY A 89 -20.20 8.38 3.89
CA GLY A 89 -21.51 7.75 3.72
C GLY A 89 -21.87 6.79 4.87
N SER A 90 -22.85 5.90 4.62
CA SER A 90 -23.40 5.02 5.64
C SER A 90 -22.36 4.05 6.22
N LYS A 91 -22.09 4.20 7.53
CA LYS A 91 -21.22 3.28 8.30
C LYS A 91 -21.76 1.85 8.34
N THR A 92 -23.08 1.68 8.29
CA THR A 92 -23.69 0.34 8.22
C THR A 92 -23.38 -0.34 6.90
N ALA A 93 -23.46 0.40 5.79
CA ALA A 93 -23.17 -0.15 4.46
C ALA A 93 -21.67 -0.44 4.29
N SER A 94 -20.79 0.50 4.67
CA SER A 94 -19.35 0.26 4.62
C SER A 94 -18.91 -0.83 5.60
N GLY A 95 -19.47 -0.88 6.80
CA GLY A 95 -19.21 -1.96 7.76
C GLY A 95 -19.60 -3.35 7.24
N ALA A 96 -20.74 -3.47 6.55
CA ALA A 96 -21.13 -4.73 5.92
C ALA A 96 -20.17 -5.14 4.80
N ALA A 97 -19.70 -4.19 3.97
CA ALA A 97 -18.72 -4.47 2.93
C ALA A 97 -17.35 -4.86 3.53
N LEU A 98 -16.90 -4.16 4.58
CA LEU A 98 -15.67 -4.48 5.29
C LEU A 98 -15.71 -5.89 5.88
N LYS A 99 -16.85 -6.30 6.45
CA LYS A 99 -17.03 -7.65 6.99
C LYS A 99 -16.82 -8.72 5.90
N ASP A 100 -17.40 -8.53 4.71
CA ASP A 100 -17.22 -9.48 3.60
C ASP A 100 -15.76 -9.49 3.13
N LEU A 101 -15.11 -8.33 3.02
CA LEU A 101 -13.69 -8.24 2.64
C LEU A 101 -12.77 -8.91 3.66
N GLN A 102 -13.02 -8.74 4.96
CA GLN A 102 -12.24 -9.37 6.03
C GLN A 102 -12.46 -10.88 6.13
N ALA A 103 -13.56 -11.40 5.58
CA ALA A 103 -13.82 -12.83 5.49
C ALA A 103 -13.06 -13.52 4.36
N LEU A 104 -12.46 -12.76 3.43
CA LEU A 104 -11.62 -13.31 2.37
C LEU A 104 -10.28 -13.80 2.93
N SER A 105 -9.79 -14.92 2.39
CA SER A 105 -8.43 -15.39 2.66
C SER A 105 -7.39 -14.50 1.96
N ASP A 106 -6.13 -14.55 2.41
CA ASP A 106 -5.03 -13.85 1.74
C ASP A 106 -4.92 -14.23 0.26
N THR A 107 -5.16 -15.50 -0.09
CA THR A 107 -5.19 -15.96 -1.49
C THR A 107 -6.32 -15.31 -2.29
N ALA A 108 -7.50 -15.15 -1.68
CA ALA A 108 -8.64 -14.50 -2.33
C ALA A 108 -8.42 -12.99 -2.49
N LEU A 109 -7.82 -12.33 -1.50
CA LEU A 109 -7.42 -10.92 -1.60
C LEU A 109 -6.32 -10.72 -2.65
N ASP A 110 -5.36 -11.63 -2.75
CA ASP A 110 -4.36 -11.63 -3.82
C ASP A 110 -4.99 -11.77 -5.21
N GLY A 111 -5.93 -12.70 -5.34
CA GLY A 111 -6.72 -12.88 -6.55
C GLY A 111 -7.50 -11.62 -6.92
N LEU A 112 -8.13 -10.96 -5.94
CA LEU A 112 -8.87 -9.71 -6.14
C LEU A 112 -7.96 -8.58 -6.64
N VAL A 113 -6.81 -8.38 -6.00
CA VAL A 113 -5.84 -7.34 -6.38
C VAL A 113 -5.29 -7.58 -7.79
N ARG A 114 -4.87 -8.81 -8.08
CA ARG A 114 -4.34 -9.18 -9.41
C ARG A 114 -5.39 -9.11 -10.50
N GLU A 115 -6.64 -9.49 -10.19
CA GLU A 115 -7.75 -9.35 -11.14
C GLU A 115 -7.99 -7.89 -11.49
N ALA A 116 -8.01 -7.00 -10.48
CA ALA A 116 -8.23 -5.59 -10.69
C ALA A 116 -7.12 -4.91 -11.49
N ALA A 117 -5.88 -5.39 -11.37
CA ALA A 117 -4.72 -4.89 -12.11
C ALA A 117 -4.65 -5.38 -13.58
N ARG A 118 -5.60 -6.20 -14.04
CA ARG A 118 -5.65 -6.60 -15.47
C ARG A 118 -6.31 -5.51 -16.32
N PRO A 119 -5.65 -5.04 -17.39
CA PRO A 119 -6.27 -4.13 -18.37
C PRO A 119 -7.58 -4.70 -18.89
N LYS A 120 -8.58 -3.83 -19.07
CA LYS A 120 -9.85 -4.20 -19.69
C LYS A 120 -9.78 -3.90 -21.19
N PRO A 121 -10.38 -4.77 -22.04
CA PRO A 121 -10.41 -4.56 -23.49
C PRO A 121 -11.19 -3.30 -23.88
#